data_AF-A0AAN1U9Z0-F1
#
_entry.id   AF-A0AAN1U9Z0-F1
#
_cell.length_a   1.000
_cell.length_b   1.000
_cell.length_c   1.000
_cell.angle_alpha   90.00
_cell.angle_beta   90.00
_cell.angle_gamma   90.00
#
_symmetry.space_group_name_H-M   'P 1'
#
loop_
_entity.id
_entity.type
_entity.pdbx_description
1 polymer ?
#
loop_
_entity_poly.entity_id
_entity_poly.type
_entity_poly.pdbx_seq_one_letter_code
_entity_poly.pdbx_strand_id
1 'polypeptide(L)'
;MKEPHPPYQAEPEQATVCMFPLQQVLGRAEAAEYLGIPARRLRFLEMLGGGPKSVSQRAGAIQFRKEDLDNYSAQQFSRAGLGADAFSRYRSMRALADYKGLDPFMDMASRDELSQACTYIGGRVGIGLGLVVIVLSHTPLSRILFHVVR
;
A
#
# COMPACT_ATOMS: atom_id res chain seq x y z
N MET A 1 60.03 5.01 -45.03
CA MET A 1 58.63 5.45 -45.13
C MET A 1 57.89 4.80 -43.97
N LYS A 2 57.25 5.61 -43.11
CA LYS A 2 56.65 5.18 -41.84
C LYS A 2 55.19 4.85 -42.11
N GLU A 3 54.79 3.60 -41.89
CA GLU A 3 53.40 3.18 -42.11
C GLU A 3 52.47 3.77 -41.03
N PRO A 4 51.25 4.21 -41.38
CA PRO A 4 50.34 4.85 -40.45
C PRO A 4 49.65 3.80 -39.57
N HIS A 5 49.74 4.00 -38.26
CA HIS A 5 49.04 3.23 -37.24
C HIS A 5 47.52 3.51 -37.34
N PRO A 6 46.64 2.50 -37.43
CA PRO A 6 45.21 2.74 -37.36
C PRO A 6 44.83 3.17 -35.93
N PRO A 7 43.83 4.05 -35.77
CA PRO A 7 43.39 4.51 -34.45
C PRO A 7 42.78 3.35 -33.67
N TYR A 8 43.18 3.26 -32.40
CA TYR A 8 42.63 2.36 -31.39
C TYR A 8 41.10 2.52 -31.33
N GLN A 9 40.35 1.55 -31.86
CA GLN A 9 38.91 1.46 -31.65
C GLN A 9 38.70 1.03 -30.19
N ALA A 10 38.36 1.99 -29.33
CA ALA A 10 37.77 1.66 -28.04
C ALA A 10 36.45 0.93 -28.32
N GLU A 11 36.41 -0.36 -27.98
CA GLU A 11 35.15 -1.09 -27.97
C GLU A 11 34.19 -0.34 -27.04
N PRO A 12 32.95 -0.06 -27.46
CA PRO A 12 31.96 0.50 -26.55
C PRO A 12 31.76 -0.55 -25.46
N GLU A 13 32.13 -0.21 -24.23
CA GLU A 13 31.80 -0.98 -23.03
C GLU A 13 30.34 -1.40 -23.14
N GLN A 14 30.13 -2.70 -23.40
CA GLN A 14 28.80 -3.27 -23.44
C GLN A 14 28.23 -3.07 -22.05
N ALA A 15 27.38 -2.04 -21.90
CA ALA A 15 26.66 -1.77 -20.67
C ALA A 15 26.03 -3.08 -20.23
N THR A 16 26.59 -3.68 -19.20
CA THR A 16 26.10 -4.95 -18.68
C THR A 16 24.76 -4.63 -18.05
N VAL A 17 23.70 -4.80 -18.84
CA VAL A 17 22.32 -4.69 -18.37
C VAL A 17 22.14 -5.85 -17.40
N CYS A 18 22.43 -5.60 -16.12
CA CYS A 18 22.04 -6.51 -15.06
C CYS A 18 20.52 -6.66 -15.17
N MET A 19 20.07 -7.80 -15.70
CA MET A 19 18.67 -8.17 -15.65
C MET A 19 18.34 -8.38 -14.18
N PHE A 20 17.79 -7.33 -13.56
CA PHE A 20 17.30 -7.41 -12.20
C PHE A 20 16.29 -8.56 -12.15
N PRO A 21 16.39 -9.47 -11.17
CA PRO A 21 15.51 -10.62 -11.07
C PRO A 21 14.07 -10.11 -11.09
N LEU A 22 13.26 -10.68 -11.98
CA LEU A 22 11.89 -10.23 -12.26
C LEU A 22 11.18 -9.84 -10.95
N GLN A 23 10.93 -8.54 -10.77
CA GLN A 23 10.15 -8.06 -9.64
C GLN A 23 8.77 -8.72 -9.72
N GLN A 24 8.52 -9.66 -8.81
CA GLN A 24 7.23 -10.34 -8.73
C GLN A 24 6.20 -9.30 -8.27
N VAL A 25 5.41 -8.85 -9.23
CA VAL A 25 4.24 -7.99 -9.03
C VAL A 25 3.01 -8.87 -8.93
N LEU A 26 2.21 -8.64 -7.90
CA LEU A 26 1.00 -9.37 -7.59
C LEU A 26 -0.22 -8.47 -7.78
N GLY A 27 -1.29 -9.02 -8.32
CA GLY A 27 -2.59 -8.35 -8.35
C GLY A 27 -3.17 -8.21 -6.94
N ARG A 28 -4.21 -7.37 -6.75
CA ARG A 28 -4.82 -7.16 -5.43
C ARG A 28 -5.29 -8.46 -4.75
N ALA A 29 -5.89 -9.39 -5.50
CA ALA A 29 -6.38 -10.66 -4.96
C ALA A 29 -5.22 -11.54 -4.47
N GLU A 30 -4.19 -11.69 -5.29
CA GLU A 30 -2.98 -12.45 -4.98
C GLU A 30 -2.20 -11.81 -3.81
N ALA A 31 -2.13 -10.48 -3.76
CA ALA A 31 -1.51 -9.73 -2.67
C ALA A 31 -2.26 -9.93 -1.34
N ALA A 32 -3.59 -9.97 -1.38
CA ALA A 32 -4.41 -10.24 -0.20
C ALA A 32 -4.20 -11.68 0.30
N GLU A 33 -4.14 -12.66 -0.61
CA GLU A 33 -3.84 -14.05 -0.29
C GLU A 33 -2.42 -14.19 0.29
N TYR A 34 -1.44 -13.52 -0.30
CA TYR A 34 -0.05 -13.49 0.18
C TYR A 34 0.06 -12.99 1.63
N LEU A 35 -0.66 -11.91 1.94
CA LEU A 35 -0.73 -11.35 3.29
C LEU A 35 -1.63 -12.19 4.22
N GLY A 36 -2.48 -13.06 3.69
CA GLY A 36 -3.50 -13.77 4.46
C GLY A 36 -4.60 -12.86 5.00
N ILE A 37 -5.00 -11.82 4.25
CA ILE A 37 -6.10 -10.92 4.63
C ILE A 37 -7.23 -10.96 3.59
N PRO A 38 -8.47 -10.60 3.94
CA PRO A 38 -9.55 -10.51 2.97
C PRO A 38 -9.27 -9.43 1.92
N ALA A 39 -9.47 -9.72 0.64
CA ALA A 39 -9.24 -8.77 -0.47
C ALA A 39 -10.02 -7.45 -0.32
N ARG A 40 -11.23 -7.51 0.27
CA ARG A 40 -12.01 -6.30 0.58
C ARG A 40 -11.30 -5.40 1.59
N ARG A 41 -10.60 -5.98 2.57
CA ARG A 41 -9.87 -5.19 3.58
C ARG A 41 -8.66 -4.51 2.97
N LEU A 42 -7.91 -5.22 2.12
CA LEU A 42 -6.80 -4.61 1.38
C LEU A 42 -7.28 -3.42 0.53
N ARG A 43 -8.44 -3.55 -0.12
CA ARG A 43 -9.06 -2.45 -0.87
C ARG A 43 -9.41 -1.24 0.02
N PHE A 44 -9.96 -1.46 1.22
CA PHE A 44 -10.28 -0.36 2.12
C PHE A 44 -9.04 0.31 2.69
N LEU A 45 -8.01 -0.46 3.06
CA LEU A 45 -6.73 0.10 3.49
C LEU A 45 -6.14 1.02 2.42
N GLU A 46 -6.12 0.54 1.18
CA GLU A 46 -5.65 1.31 0.03
C GLU A 46 -6.45 2.62 -0.16
N MET A 47 -7.78 2.55 -0.10
CA MET A 47 -8.66 3.72 -0.22
C MET A 47 -8.43 4.76 0.89
N LEU A 48 -8.10 4.31 2.10
CA LEU A 48 -7.87 5.18 3.25
C LEU A 48 -6.39 5.61 3.38
N GLY A 49 -5.54 5.26 2.40
CA GLY A 49 -4.12 5.60 2.38
C GLY A 49 -3.25 4.81 3.37
N GLY A 50 -3.75 3.67 3.86
CA GLY A 50 -2.99 2.70 4.67
C GLY A 50 -2.60 1.45 3.88
N GLY A 51 -2.13 0.42 4.60
CA GLY A 51 -1.76 -0.85 4.01
C GLY A 51 -0.40 -0.86 3.29
N PRO A 52 -0.11 -1.92 2.50
CA PRO A 52 1.15 -2.05 1.79
C PRO A 52 1.25 -1.04 0.63
N LYS A 53 2.48 -0.62 0.33
CA LYS A 53 2.73 0.26 -0.82
C LYS A 53 2.33 -0.45 -2.12
N SER A 54 1.55 0.25 -2.93
CA SER A 54 1.15 -0.22 -4.25
C SER A 54 1.93 0.48 -5.35
N VAL A 55 2.26 -0.26 -6.40
CA VAL A 55 2.75 0.27 -7.66
C VAL A 55 1.56 0.41 -8.60
N SER A 56 1.17 1.65 -8.88
CA SER A 56 0.16 1.94 -9.90
C SER A 56 0.83 1.86 -11.28
N GLN A 57 0.32 0.98 -12.15
CA GLN A 57 0.73 0.98 -13.55
C GLN A 57 -0.11 1.98 -14.35
N ARG A 58 0.46 2.47 -15.46
CA ARG A 58 -0.13 3.49 -16.37
C ARG A 58 -1.55 3.20 -16.87
N ALA A 59 -2.05 1.97 -16.70
CA ALA A 59 -3.39 1.51 -17.08
C ALA A 59 -4.40 1.45 -15.90
N GLY A 60 -4.10 2.03 -14.73
CA GLY A 60 -5.01 2.10 -13.59
C GLY A 60 -5.14 0.79 -12.80
N ALA A 61 -4.46 -0.27 -13.20
CA ALA A 61 -4.35 -1.51 -12.44
C ALA A 61 -3.32 -1.34 -11.30
N ILE A 62 -3.78 -1.56 -10.08
CA ILE A 62 -2.98 -1.51 -8.87
C ILE A 62 -2.31 -2.87 -8.68
N GLN A 63 -0.98 -2.86 -8.60
CA GLN A 63 -0.16 -4.03 -8.36
C GLN A 63 0.69 -3.83 -7.10
N PHE A 64 1.05 -4.92 -6.45
CA PHE A 64 1.85 -4.91 -5.25
C PHE A 64 3.13 -5.69 -5.51
N ARG A 65 4.28 -5.10 -5.18
CA ARG A 65 5.51 -5.87 -5.21
C ARG A 65 5.56 -6.74 -3.97
N LYS A 66 6.08 -7.95 -4.13
CA LYS A 66 6.28 -8.86 -3.01
C LYS A 66 7.11 -8.24 -1.88
N GLU A 67 8.13 -7.45 -2.23
CA GLU A 67 8.97 -6.70 -1.29
C GLU A 67 8.17 -5.72 -0.42
N ASP A 68 7.20 -5.00 -1.00
CA ASP A 68 6.35 -4.06 -0.27
C ASP A 68 5.35 -4.77 0.65
N LEU A 69 4.87 -5.95 0.24
CA LEU A 69 4.00 -6.80 1.07
C LEU A 69 4.78 -7.36 2.27
N ASP A 70 6.02 -7.82 2.05
CA ASP A 70 6.90 -8.30 3.11
C ASP A 70 7.26 -7.17 4.09
N ASN A 71 7.63 -6.00 3.57
CA ASN A 71 7.90 -4.81 4.38
C ASN A 71 6.69 -4.40 5.22
N TYR A 72 5.49 -4.42 4.63
CA TYR A 72 4.25 -4.15 5.37
C TYR A 72 4.03 -5.16 6.49
N SER A 73 4.18 -6.46 6.23
CA SER A 73 4.04 -7.47 7.27
C SER A 73 5.07 -7.31 8.39
N ALA A 74 6.33 -7.02 8.05
CA ALA A 74 7.38 -6.71 9.03
C ALA A 74 7.05 -5.46 9.87
N GLN A 75 6.45 -4.44 9.26
CA GLN A 75 5.96 -3.26 9.98
C GLN A 75 4.86 -3.61 10.97
N GLN A 76 3.92 -4.48 10.62
CA GLN A 76 2.87 -4.94 11.55
C GLN A 76 3.43 -5.76 12.71
N PHE A 77 4.43 -6.61 12.46
CA PHE A 77 5.16 -7.31 13.51
C PHE A 77 5.88 -6.32 14.45
N SER A 78 6.56 -5.33 13.88
CA SER A 78 7.25 -4.29 14.65
C SER A 78 6.28 -3.45 15.51
N ARG A 79 5.11 -3.07 14.96
CA ARG A 79 4.04 -2.40 15.72
C ARG A 79 3.50 -3.23 16.89
N ALA A 80 3.50 -4.55 16.74
CA ALA A 80 3.16 -5.49 17.82
C ALA A 80 4.31 -5.71 18.83
N GLY A 81 5.44 -5.03 18.68
CA GLY A 81 6.62 -5.20 19.53
C GLY A 81 7.44 -6.45 19.22
N LEU A 82 7.20 -7.10 18.08
CA LEU A 82 7.93 -8.30 17.65
C LEU A 82 9.11 -7.92 16.75
N GLY A 83 10.29 -8.47 17.05
CA GLY A 83 11.50 -8.25 16.26
C GLY A 83 11.50 -8.95 14.90
N ALA A 84 12.46 -8.59 14.04
CA ALA A 84 12.63 -9.15 12.70
C ALA A 84 12.87 -10.69 12.72
N ASP A 85 13.50 -11.21 13.77
CA ASP A 85 13.73 -12.65 13.94
C ASP A 85 12.42 -13.41 14.14
N ALA A 86 11.49 -12.84 14.91
CA ALA A 86 10.17 -13.42 15.14
C ALA A 86 9.36 -13.47 13.84
N PHE A 87 9.41 -12.40 13.04
CA PHE A 87 8.81 -12.38 11.70
C PHE A 87 9.42 -13.43 10.76
N SER A 88 10.75 -13.53 10.72
CA SER A 88 11.44 -14.50 9.86
C SER A 88 11.10 -15.94 10.24
N ARG A 89 11.06 -16.24 11.54
CA ARG A 89 10.64 -17.55 12.07
C ARG A 89 9.16 -17.83 11.78
N TYR A 90 8.29 -16.85 11.96
CA TYR A 90 6.87 -16.97 11.63
C TYR A 90 6.68 -17.32 10.15
N ARG A 91 7.42 -16.64 9.27
CA ARG A 91 7.33 -16.85 7.82
C ARG A 91 7.84 -18.22 7.40
N SER A 92 8.95 -18.69 7.97
CA SER A 92 9.46 -20.04 7.68
C SER A 92 8.48 -21.11 8.16
N MET A 93 7.88 -20.97 9.34
CA MET A 93 6.84 -21.88 9.82
C MET A 93 5.62 -21.90 8.90
N ARG A 94 5.18 -20.74 8.43
CA ARG A 94 4.02 -20.63 7.52
C ARG A 94 4.28 -21.26 6.15
N ALA A 95 5.51 -21.11 5.63
CA ALA A 95 5.94 -21.74 4.39
C ALA A 95 6.05 -23.27 4.53
N LEU A 96 6.58 -23.76 5.65
CA LEU A 96 6.66 -25.20 5.94
C LEU A 96 5.27 -25.85 6.06
N ALA A 97 4.29 -25.11 6.58
CA ALA A 97 2.91 -25.56 6.73
C ALA A 97 2.06 -25.47 5.45
N ASP A 98 2.62 -24.97 4.33
CA ASP A 98 1.89 -24.63 3.09
C ASP A 98 0.58 -23.87 3.35
N TYR A 99 0.61 -22.95 4.32
CA TYR A 99 -0.60 -22.31 4.80
C TYR A 99 -1.10 -21.27 3.79
N LYS A 100 -2.20 -21.58 3.08
CA LYS A 100 -2.83 -20.72 2.06
C LYS A 100 -4.11 -20.00 2.55
N GLY A 101 -4.31 -19.95 3.86
CA GLY A 101 -5.50 -19.38 4.49
C GLY A 101 -5.34 -17.94 4.97
N LEU A 102 -6.41 -17.43 5.59
CA LEU A 102 -6.40 -16.18 6.34
C LEU A 102 -5.42 -16.28 7.51
N ASP A 103 -4.45 -15.37 7.57
CA ASP A 103 -3.53 -15.22 8.67
C ASP A 103 -4.23 -14.52 9.83
N PRO A 104 -4.46 -15.17 10.98
CA PRO A 104 -5.17 -14.54 12.10
C PRO A 104 -4.43 -13.31 12.65
N PHE A 105 -3.10 -13.32 12.64
CA PHE A 105 -2.31 -12.20 13.12
C PHE A 105 -2.41 -11.02 12.15
N MET A 106 -2.23 -11.24 10.84
CA MET A 106 -2.39 -10.17 9.86
C MET A 106 -3.85 -9.69 9.78
N ASP A 107 -4.85 -10.57 9.96
CA ASP A 107 -6.26 -10.21 10.00
C ASP A 107 -6.54 -9.23 11.14
N MET A 108 -6.03 -9.54 12.34
CA MET A 108 -6.16 -8.68 13.51
C MET A 108 -5.39 -7.35 13.36
N ALA A 109 -4.12 -7.41 12.94
CA ALA A 109 -3.27 -6.23 12.79
C ALA A 109 -3.81 -5.27 11.71
N SER A 110 -4.22 -5.81 10.56
CA SER A 110 -4.82 -5.02 9.48
C SER A 110 -6.16 -4.40 9.86
N ARG A 111 -6.92 -5.05 10.76
CA ARG A 111 -8.18 -4.50 11.26
C ARG A 111 -7.95 -3.35 12.23
N ASP A 112 -6.95 -3.45 13.10
CA ASP A 112 -6.57 -2.36 13.99
C ASP A 112 -6.12 -1.12 13.20
N GLU A 113 -5.25 -1.30 12.21
CA GLU A 113 -4.83 -0.22 11.31
C GLU A 113 -6.01 0.41 10.58
N LEU A 114 -6.93 -0.40 10.06
CA LEU A 114 -8.13 0.10 9.39
C LEU A 114 -8.99 0.94 10.34
N SER A 115 -9.14 0.51 11.59
CA SER A 115 -9.88 1.26 12.62
C SER A 115 -9.22 2.60 12.92
N GLN A 116 -7.90 2.64 13.04
CA GLN A 116 -7.15 3.88 13.24
C GLN A 116 -7.30 4.84 12.04
N ALA A 117 -7.22 4.32 10.82
CA ALA A 117 -7.43 5.12 9.62
C ALA A 117 -8.87 5.68 9.54
N CYS A 118 -9.87 4.83 9.84
CA CYS A 118 -11.27 5.23 9.87
C CYS A 118 -11.56 6.29 10.94
N THR A 119 -11.01 6.15 12.14
CA THR A 119 -11.20 7.15 13.22
C THR A 119 -10.55 8.48 12.87
N TYR A 120 -9.36 8.45 12.27
CA TYR A 120 -8.68 9.66 11.81
C TYR A 120 -9.47 10.40 10.73
N ILE A 121 -9.90 9.69 9.68
CA ILE A 121 -10.65 10.29 8.57
C ILE A 121 -12.05 10.71 9.05
N GLY A 122 -12.74 9.84 9.79
CA GLY A 122 -14.06 10.11 10.34
C GLY A 122 -14.06 11.32 11.27
N GLY A 123 -13.04 11.47 12.11
CA GLY A 123 -12.87 12.64 12.96
C GLY A 123 -12.73 13.93 12.16
N ARG A 124 -11.88 13.95 11.12
CA ARG A 124 -11.70 15.13 10.27
C ARG A 124 -12.97 15.50 9.52
N VAL A 125 -13.69 14.51 8.99
CA VAL A 125 -14.97 14.73 8.30
C VAL A 125 -16.03 15.23 9.28
N GLY A 126 -16.12 14.66 10.48
CA GLY A 126 -17.07 15.09 11.51
C GLY A 126 -16.86 16.53 11.95
N ILE A 127 -15.61 16.95 12.15
CA ILE A 127 -15.27 18.34 12.48
C ILE A 127 -15.66 19.29 11.34
N GLY A 128 -15.29 18.95 10.10
CA GLY A 128 -15.62 19.76 8.94
C GLY A 128 -17.13 19.92 8.74
N LEU A 129 -17.88 18.83 8.87
CA LEU A 129 -19.34 18.83 8.75
C LEU A 129 -19.99 19.63 9.89
N GLY A 130 -19.51 19.48 11.12
CA GLY A 130 -19.94 20.27 12.26
C GLY A 130 -19.74 21.77 12.04
N LEU A 131 -18.57 22.17 11.53
CA LEU A 131 -18.30 23.57 11.18
C LEU A 131 -19.25 24.10 10.10
N VAL A 132 -19.53 23.32 9.05
CA VAL A 132 -20.47 23.70 7.99
C VAL A 132 -21.88 23.94 8.56
N VAL A 133 -22.36 23.06 9.43
CA VAL A 133 -23.67 23.20 10.09
C VAL A 133 -23.72 24.46 10.95
N ILE A 134 -22.68 24.72 11.75
CA ILE A 134 -22.60 25.92 12.60
C ILE A 134 -22.62 27.19 11.74
N VAL A 135 -21.82 27.25 10.67
CA VAL A 135 -21.77 28.42 9.78
C VAL A 135 -23.11 28.64 9.08
N LEU A 136 -23.75 27.59 8.56
CA LEU A 136 -25.07 27.68 7.90
C LEU A 136 -26.18 28.08 8.87
N SER A 137 -26.07 27.72 10.16
CA SER A 137 -27.02 28.14 11.18
C SER A 137 -26.95 29.64 11.48
N HIS A 138 -25.75 30.24 11.34
CA HIS A 138 -25.52 31.66 11.58
C HIS A 138 -25.60 32.55 10.33
N THR A 139 -25.54 31.99 9.11
CA THR A 139 -25.69 32.77 7.87
C THR A 139 -27.16 32.84 7.43
N PRO A 140 -27.67 34.02 7.00
CA PRO A 140 -29.06 34.19 6.55
C PRO A 140 -29.39 33.50 5.21
N LEU A 141 -28.52 32.61 4.71
CA LEU A 141 -28.73 31.77 3.53
C LEU A 141 -29.77 30.68 3.77
N SER A 142 -29.95 30.23 5.02
CA SER A 142 -31.03 29.29 5.39
C SER A 142 -32.42 29.86 5.10
N ARG A 143 -32.63 31.17 5.29
CA ARG A 143 -33.91 31.83 4.95
C ARG A 143 -34.16 31.91 3.44
N ILE A 144 -33.13 32.07 2.62
CA ILE A 144 -33.26 32.13 1.16
C ILE A 144 -33.56 30.75 0.59
N LEU A 145 -32.91 29.69 1.09
CA LEU A 145 -33.19 28.32 0.65
C LEU A 145 -34.64 27.90 1.01
N PHE A 146 -35.14 28.33 2.18
CA PHE A 146 -36.53 28.07 2.58
C PHE A 146 -37.58 28.91 1.80
N HIS A 147 -37.21 30.01 1.14
CA HIS A 147 -38.13 30.79 0.30
C HIS A 147 -38.16 30.35 -1.17
N VAL A 148 -37.09 29.72 -1.67
CA VAL A 148 -37.01 29.27 -3.07
C VAL A 148 -37.60 27.86 -3.27
N VAL A 149 -37.76 27.08 -2.20
CA VAL A 149 -38.30 25.71 -2.24
C VAL A 149 -39.81 25.65 -1.93
N ARG A 150 -40.50 26.80 -1.81
CA ARG A 150 -41.97 26.87 -1.72
C ARG A 150 -42.56 27.31 -3.06
#